data_AF-A0A924C5E0-F1
#
_entry.id   AF-A0A924C5E0-F1
#
_cell.length_a   1.000
_cell.length_b   1.000
_cell.length_c   1.000
_cell.angle_alpha   90.00
_cell.angle_beta   90.00
_cell.angle_gamma   90.00
#
_symmetry.space_group_name_H-M   'P 1'
#
loop_
_entity.id
_entity.type
_entity.pdbx_description
1 polymer ?
#
loop_
_entity_poly.entity_id
_entity_poly.type
_entity_poly.pdbx_seq_one_letter_code
_entity_poly.pdbx_strand_id
1 'polypeptide(L)'
;MVGLVVFSHWLTDLLVHRPDLPLGLTSAKIGLGLWNYPVAEMALEVGLLGLATAMWTAQRVRARQSAWPALVFLGFLVALQIFAITSAAATTAAALGQSALLAYGLAIGAAWMVDRGKPPRLGRR
;
A
#
# COMPACT_ATOMS: atom_id res chain seq x y z
N MET A 1 -12.50 4.01 16.63
CA MET A 1 -11.72 4.16 15.38
C MET A 1 -10.60 3.13 15.30
N VAL A 2 -9.61 3.14 16.22
CA VAL A 2 -8.48 2.16 16.20
C VAL A 2 -8.93 0.70 16.16
N GLY A 3 -9.88 0.30 17.02
CA GLY A 3 -10.36 -1.09 17.04
C GLY A 3 -10.97 -1.59 15.73
N LEU A 4 -11.62 -0.70 14.96
CA LEU A 4 -12.16 -1.05 13.63
C LEU A 4 -11.05 -1.28 12.62
N VAL A 5 -10.00 -0.47 12.65
CA VAL A 5 -8.82 -0.62 11.77
C VAL A 5 -8.10 -1.93 12.08
N VAL A 6 -7.87 -2.22 13.36
CA VAL A 6 -7.25 -3.48 13.81
C VAL A 6 -8.09 -4.68 13.37
N PHE A 7 -9.40 -4.62 13.58
CA PHE A 7 -10.31 -5.71 13.16
C PHE A 7 -10.35 -5.89 11.64
N SER A 8 -10.46 -4.82 10.86
CA SER A 8 -10.46 -4.91 9.40
C SER A 8 -9.13 -5.43 8.86
N HIS A 9 -8.01 -5.03 9.49
CA HIS A 9 -6.68 -5.51 9.11
C HIS A 9 -6.55 -7.02 9.37
N TRP A 10 -6.89 -7.48 10.58
CA TRP A 10 -6.90 -8.91 10.91
C TRP A 10 -7.80 -9.72 9.94
N LEU A 11 -8.95 -9.17 9.55
CA LEU A 11 -9.85 -9.83 8.60
C LEU A 11 -9.23 -9.92 7.19
N THR A 12 -8.54 -8.87 6.72
CA THR A 12 -7.80 -8.93 5.45
C THR A 12 -6.60 -9.87 5.54
N ASP A 13 -5.94 -9.94 6.69
CA ASP A 13 -4.82 -10.85 6.92
C ASP A 13 -5.30 -12.30 6.81
N LEU A 14 -6.48 -12.63 7.34
CA LEU A 14 -7.06 -13.97 7.22
C LEU A 14 -7.17 -14.45 5.77
N LEU A 15 -7.47 -13.55 4.82
CA LEU A 15 -7.54 -13.89 3.40
C LEU A 15 -6.15 -14.13 2.80
N VAL A 16 -5.18 -13.32 3.21
CA VAL A 16 -3.87 -13.22 2.57
C VAL A 16 -2.88 -14.25 3.12
N HIS A 17 -2.81 -14.34 4.44
CA HIS A 17 -1.85 -15.16 5.17
C HIS A 17 -2.07 -16.65 4.94
N ARG A 18 -0.97 -17.39 4.99
CA ARG A 18 -0.99 -18.86 5.15
C ARG A 18 -1.54 -19.19 6.54
N PRO A 19 -1.68 -20.48 6.95
CA PRO A 19 -2.10 -20.83 8.31
C PRO A 19 -1.07 -20.45 9.40
N ASP A 20 -0.72 -19.17 9.50
CA ASP A 20 0.23 -18.57 10.44
C ASP A 20 -0.38 -17.47 11.32
N LEU A 21 -1.62 -17.02 11.04
CA LEU A 21 -2.33 -15.98 11.80
C LEU A 21 -2.92 -16.56 13.10
N PRO A 22 -2.59 -16.02 14.29
CA PRO A 22 -3.11 -16.51 15.56
C PRO A 22 -4.60 -16.19 15.73
N LEU A 23 -5.37 -17.17 16.22
CA LEU A 23 -6.77 -17.00 16.58
C LEU A 23 -6.92 -16.67 18.08
N GLY A 24 -6.91 -15.37 18.38
CA GLY A 24 -7.06 -14.86 19.74
C GLY A 24 -5.95 -15.35 20.68
N LEU A 25 -6.34 -15.88 21.84
CA LEU A 25 -5.41 -16.41 22.86
C LEU A 25 -5.18 -17.92 22.74
N THR A 26 -5.63 -18.54 21.64
CA THR A 26 -5.48 -19.99 21.43
C THR A 26 -4.17 -20.32 20.72
N SER A 27 -3.81 -21.61 20.67
CA SER A 27 -2.71 -22.10 19.84
C SER A 27 -3.08 -22.27 18.37
N ALA A 28 -4.36 -22.11 18.00
CA ALA A 28 -4.82 -22.30 16.64
C ALA A 28 -4.31 -21.17 15.73
N LYS A 29 -3.82 -21.57 14.55
CA LYS A 29 -3.42 -20.65 13.48
C LYS A 29 -4.30 -20.88 12.25
N ILE A 30 -4.74 -19.80 11.64
CA ILE A 30 -5.67 -19.81 10.51
C ILE A 30 -5.16 -18.91 9.39
N GLY A 31 -5.73 -19.05 8.19
CA GLY A 31 -5.35 -18.29 7.00
C GLY A 31 -5.80 -19.02 5.73
N LEU A 32 -6.31 -18.27 4.74
CA LEU A 32 -6.78 -18.84 3.47
C LEU A 32 -5.67 -18.96 2.42
N GLY A 33 -4.52 -18.31 2.64
CA GLY A 33 -3.28 -18.58 1.92
C GLY A 33 -3.19 -17.97 0.52
N LEU A 34 -3.67 -16.74 0.29
CA LEU A 34 -3.46 -16.05 -1.00
C LEU A 34 -1.98 -15.95 -1.37
N TRP A 35 -1.07 -15.83 -0.39
CA TRP A 35 0.39 -15.89 -0.58
C TRP A 35 0.93 -17.20 -1.16
N ASN A 36 0.10 -18.23 -1.32
CA ASN A 36 0.47 -19.42 -2.06
C ASN A 36 0.32 -19.25 -3.58
N TYR A 37 -0.28 -18.15 -4.04
CA TYR A 37 -0.59 -17.86 -5.44
C TYR A 37 0.02 -16.52 -5.87
N PRO A 38 1.35 -16.46 -6.14
CA PRO A 38 2.06 -15.20 -6.40
C PRO A 38 1.45 -14.37 -7.53
N VAL A 39 0.94 -15.02 -8.58
CA VAL A 39 0.30 -14.31 -9.71
C VAL A 39 -1.02 -13.67 -9.28
N ALA A 40 -1.85 -14.37 -8.50
CA ALA A 40 -3.14 -13.86 -8.06
C ALA A 40 -2.97 -12.75 -7.01
N GLU A 41 -2.01 -12.92 -6.10
CA GLU A 41 -1.63 -11.91 -5.11
C GLU A 41 -1.10 -10.64 -5.79
N MET A 42 -0.13 -10.76 -6.70
CA MET A 42 0.39 -9.61 -7.45
C MET A 42 -0.69 -8.91 -8.28
N ALA A 43 -1.59 -9.66 -8.92
CA ALA A 43 -2.70 -9.09 -9.66
C ALA A 43 -3.66 -8.30 -8.76
N LEU A 44 -3.94 -8.80 -7.56
CA LEU A 44 -4.76 -8.09 -6.57
C LEU A 44 -4.05 -6.82 -6.08
N GLU A 45 -2.77 -6.90 -5.76
CA GLU A 45 -1.97 -5.77 -5.29
C GLU A 45 -1.93 -4.64 -6.33
N VAL A 46 -1.54 -4.96 -7.56
CA VAL A 46 -1.48 -3.98 -8.67
C VAL A 46 -2.88 -3.47 -9.02
N GLY A 47 -3.91 -4.31 -8.95
CA GLY A 47 -5.30 -3.92 -9.16
C GLY A 47 -5.79 -2.90 -8.14
N LEU A 48 -5.52 -3.12 -6.85
CA LEU A 48 -5.87 -2.18 -5.77
C LEU A 48 -5.09 -0.87 -5.89
N LEU A 49 -3.78 -0.93 -6.20
CA LEU A 49 -2.94 0.25 -6.42
C LEU A 49 -3.42 1.08 -7.63
N GLY A 50 -3.78 0.40 -8.72
CA GLY A 50 -4.35 1.02 -9.92
C GLY A 50 -5.71 1.67 -9.64
N LEU A 51 -6.59 0.99 -8.92
CA LEU A 51 -7.88 1.53 -8.50
C LEU A 51 -7.73 2.78 -7.62
N ALA A 52 -6.86 2.72 -6.61
CA ALA A 52 -6.60 3.85 -5.73
C ALA A 52 -6.06 5.06 -6.52
N THR A 53 -5.13 4.83 -7.45
CA THR A 53 -4.59 5.88 -8.31
C THR A 53 -5.64 6.45 -9.26
N ALA A 54 -6.49 5.61 -9.85
CA ALA A 54 -7.59 6.03 -10.71
C ALA A 54 -8.60 6.91 -9.94
N MET A 55 -8.95 6.51 -8.72
CA MET A 55 -9.84 7.27 -7.84
C MET A 55 -9.24 8.63 -7.46
N TRP A 56 -7.96 8.67 -7.06
CA TRP A 56 -7.29 9.92 -6.70
C TRP A 56 -7.11 10.86 -7.91
N THR A 57 -6.79 10.30 -9.07
CA THR A 57 -6.71 11.04 -10.33
C THR A 57 -8.07 11.64 -10.69
N ALA A 58 -9.14 10.86 -10.62
CA ALA A 58 -10.49 11.33 -10.88
C ALA A 58 -10.91 12.45 -9.91
N GLN A 59 -10.54 12.34 -8.64
CA GLN A 59 -10.78 13.39 -7.64
C GLN A 59 -10.05 14.69 -7.99
N ARG A 60 -8.76 14.61 -8.35
CA ARG A 60 -7.96 15.79 -8.75
C ARG A 60 -8.51 16.44 -10.02
N VAL A 61 -8.85 15.65 -11.04
CA VAL A 61 -9.43 16.17 -12.29
C VAL A 61 -10.77 16.85 -12.03
N ARG A 62 -11.65 16.27 -11.20
CA ARG A 62 -12.92 16.88 -10.78
C ARG A 62 -12.70 18.21 -10.06
N ALA A 63 -11.64 18.31 -9.26
CA ALA A 63 -11.22 19.55 -8.59
C ALA A 63 -10.47 20.53 -9.52
N ARG A 64 -10.39 20.26 -10.84
CA ARG A 64 -9.60 21.04 -11.83
C ARG A 64 -8.12 21.17 -11.47
N GLN A 65 -7.58 20.13 -10.83
CA GLN A 65 -6.17 20.01 -10.49
C GLN A 65 -5.46 19.08 -11.48
N SER A 66 -4.13 19.18 -11.53
CA SER A 66 -3.31 18.30 -12.36
C SER A 66 -3.35 16.85 -11.83
N ALA A 67 -3.40 15.89 -12.76
CA ALA A 67 -3.26 14.45 -12.46
C ALA A 67 -1.81 14.02 -12.20
N TRP A 68 -0.82 14.83 -12.60
CA TRP A 68 0.60 14.48 -12.52
C TRP A 68 1.06 14.01 -11.13
N PRO A 69 0.66 14.62 -10.00
CA PRO A 69 1.03 14.13 -8.67
C PRO A 69 0.65 12.65 -8.45
N ALA A 70 -0.54 12.24 -8.91
CA ALA A 70 -1.01 10.88 -8.76
C ALA A 70 -0.21 9.89 -9.62
N LEU A 71 0.08 10.26 -10.87
CA LEU A 71 0.85 9.42 -11.80
C LEU A 71 2.32 9.28 -11.39
N VAL A 72 2.94 10.37 -10.90
CA VAL A 72 4.32 10.34 -10.39
C VAL A 72 4.41 9.48 -9.14
N PHE A 73 3.45 9.59 -8.23
CA PHE A 73 3.42 8.76 -7.03
C PHE A 73 3.19 7.28 -7.35
N LEU A 74 2.28 6.97 -8.29
CA LEU A 74 2.11 5.61 -8.79
C LEU A 74 3.42 5.05 -9.37
N GLY A 75 4.09 5.81 -10.24
CA GLY A 75 5.36 5.39 -10.82
C GLY A 75 6.44 5.12 -9.77
N PHE A 76 6.48 5.94 -8.73
CA PHE A 76 7.37 5.73 -7.58
C PHE A 76 7.03 4.43 -6.82
N LEU A 77 5.76 4.17 -6.51
CA LEU A 77 5.34 2.95 -5.81
C LEU A 77 5.62 1.69 -6.64
N VAL A 78 5.39 1.74 -7.96
CA VAL A 78 5.72 0.64 -8.87
C VAL A 78 7.24 0.41 -8.91
N ALA A 79 8.05 1.46 -8.92
CA ALA A 79 9.51 1.32 -8.86
C ALA A 79 9.97 0.69 -7.53
N LEU A 80 9.38 1.07 -6.40
CA LEU A 80 9.63 0.42 -5.11
C LEU A 80 9.22 -1.06 -5.14
N GLN A 81 8.09 -1.40 -5.75
CA GLN A 81 7.64 -2.78 -5.88
C GLN A 81 8.58 -3.62 -6.73
N ILE A 82 9.02 -3.11 -7.89
CA ILE A 82 10.00 -3.78 -8.75
C ILE A 82 11.31 -3.99 -7.99
N PHE A 83 11.77 -2.97 -7.25
CA PHE A 83 12.95 -3.11 -6.40
C PHE A 83 12.75 -4.20 -5.34
N ALA A 84 11.61 -4.22 -4.64
CA ALA A 84 11.32 -5.21 -3.60
C ALA A 84 11.39 -6.65 -4.14
N ILE A 85 10.73 -6.93 -5.28
CA ILE A 85 10.68 -8.30 -5.85
C ILE A 85 12.00 -8.75 -6.50
N THR A 86 12.87 -7.82 -6.89
CA THR A 86 14.18 -8.13 -7.50
C THR A 86 15.34 -8.12 -6.51
N SER A 87 15.15 -7.49 -5.35
CA SER A 87 16.14 -7.44 -4.27
C SER A 87 16.28 -8.79 -3.58
N ALA A 88 17.48 -9.06 -3.05
CA ALA A 88 17.70 -10.25 -2.23
C ALA A 88 16.88 -10.16 -0.93
N ALA A 89 16.22 -11.27 -0.57
CA ALA A 89 15.47 -11.34 0.68
C ALA A 89 16.40 -11.09 1.88
N ALA A 90 15.90 -10.34 2.86
CA ALA A 90 16.61 -10.11 4.10
C ALA A 90 16.87 -11.44 4.82
N THR A 91 18.11 -11.65 5.26
CA THR A 91 18.54 -12.87 5.97
C THR A 91 18.30 -12.81 7.47
N THR A 92 17.91 -11.64 8.01
CA THR A 92 17.62 -11.44 9.43
C THR A 92 16.35 -10.63 9.62
N ALA A 93 15.65 -10.86 10.74
CA ALA A 93 14.45 -10.11 11.10
C ALA A 93 14.74 -8.60 11.26
N ALA A 94 15.91 -8.25 11.81
CA ALA A 94 16.32 -6.85 11.95
C ALA A 94 16.51 -6.17 10.59
N ALA A 95 17.17 -6.84 9.64
CA ALA A 95 17.35 -6.31 8.28
C ALA A 95 16.00 -6.15 7.55
N LEU A 96 15.08 -7.11 7.71
CA LEU A 96 13.74 -7.03 7.15
C LEU A 96 12.95 -5.85 7.75
N GLY A 97 13.02 -5.66 9.07
CA GLY A 97 12.38 -4.53 9.73
C GLY A 97 12.94 -3.18 9.28
N GLN A 98 14.27 -3.07 9.13
CA GLN A 98 14.93 -1.85 8.65
C GLN A 98 14.55 -1.52 7.21
N SER A 99 14.58 -2.49 6.29
CA SER A 99 14.19 -2.26 4.90
C SER A 99 12.72 -1.87 4.78
N ALA A 100 11.83 -2.50 5.55
CA ALA A 100 10.41 -2.12 5.60
C ALA A 100 10.21 -0.69 6.11
N LEU A 101 10.85 -0.31 7.22
CA LEU A 101 10.77 1.05 7.77
C LEU A 101 11.29 2.10 6.78
N LEU A 102 12.39 1.81 6.08
CA LEU A 102 12.93 2.68 5.04
C LEU A 102 11.95 2.83 3.87
N ALA A 103 11.42 1.72 3.35
CA ALA A 103 10.46 1.75 2.25
C ALA A 103 9.20 2.56 2.60
N TYR A 104 8.63 2.35 3.79
CA TYR A 104 7.48 3.13 4.26
C TYR A 104 7.83 4.60 4.48
N GLY A 105 9.00 4.91 5.05
CA GLY A 105 9.47 6.28 5.23
C GLY A 105 9.62 7.02 3.89
N LEU A 106 10.18 6.35 2.88
CA LEU A 106 10.30 6.88 1.53
C LEU A 106 8.93 7.09 0.88
N ALA A 107 8.00 6.14 1.02
CA ALA A 107 6.65 6.28 0.51
C ALA A 107 5.87 7.43 1.16
N ILE A 108 5.96 7.58 2.48
CA ILE A 108 5.36 8.71 3.21
C ILE A 108 5.98 10.03 2.76
N GLY A 109 7.31 10.09 2.63
CA GLY A 109 8.03 11.27 2.15
C GLY A 109 7.60 11.67 0.73
N ALA A 110 7.54 10.70 -0.19
CA ALA A 110 7.09 10.91 -1.56
C ALA A 110 5.62 11.39 -1.60
N ALA A 111 4.73 10.74 -0.85
CA ALA A 111 3.32 11.13 -0.73
C ALA A 111 3.19 12.58 -0.23
N TRP A 112 3.93 12.89 0.82
CA TRP A 112 3.95 14.22 1.42
C TRP A 112 4.46 15.29 0.42
N MET A 113 5.47 14.98 -0.40
CA MET A 113 5.99 15.88 -1.44
C MET A 113 4.98 16.14 -2.56
N VAL A 114 4.32 15.10 -3.08
CA VAL A 114 3.36 15.24 -4.18
C VAL A 114 2.05 15.90 -3.73
N ASP A 115 1.71 15.82 -2.45
CA ASP A 115 0.47 16.40 -1.92
C ASP A 115 0.59 17.89 -1.56
N ARG A 116 1.81 18.44 -1.40
CA ARG A 116 2.04 19.88 -1.15
C ARG A 116 1.65 20.83 -2.32
N GLY A 117 0.99 20.35 -3.37
CA GLY A 117 0.61 21.14 -4.55
C GLY A 117 -0.59 22.08 -4.33
N LYS A 118 -0.31 23.40 -4.40
CA LYS A 118 -1.16 24.61 -4.42
C LYS A 118 -2.64 24.47 -3.98
N PRO A 119 -3.10 25.27 -2.99
CA PRO A 119 -4.51 25.31 -2.60
C PRO A 119 -5.42 25.65 -3.80
N PRO A 120 -6.69 25.23 -3.76
CA PRO A 120 -7.65 25.54 -4.83
C PRO A 120 -7.59 27.03 -5.15
N ARG A 121 -7.42 27.39 -6.43
CA ARG A 121 -7.68 28.76 -6.85
C ARG A 121 -9.16 29.01 -6.61
N LEU A 122 -9.50 29.60 -5.48
CA LEU A 122 -10.82 30.18 -5.26
C LEU A 122 -11.01 31.19 -6.39
N GLY A 123 -11.77 30.80 -7.41
CA GLY A 123 -12.18 31.71 -8.45
C GLY A 123 -12.94 32.84 -7.77
N ARG A 124 -12.39 34.06 -7.83
CA ARG A 124 -13.18 35.27 -7.62
C ARG A 124 -14.31 35.20 -8.64
N ARG A 125 -15.53 34.97 -8.15
CA ARG A 125 -16.75 35.35 -8.86
C ARG A 125 -16.81 36.87 -8.88
#